data_AF-A0A920WLE8-F1
#
_entry.id   AF-A0A920WLE8-F1
#
_cell.length_a   1.000
_cell.length_b   1.000
_cell.length_c   1.000
_cell.angle_alpha   90.00
_cell.angle_beta   90.00
_cell.angle_gamma   90.00
#
_symmetry.space_group_name_H-M   'P 1'
#
loop_
_entity.id
_entity.type
_entity.pdbx_description
1 polymer ?
#
loop_
_entity_poly.entity_id
_entity_poly.type
_entity_poly.pdbx_seq_one_letter_code
_entity_poly.pdbx_strand_id
1 'polypeptide(L)'
;MSVLATASGVPFAVLPALVFTPAVGALIVAILPRRRPELLKLVAVATSAVVGAMAVWLLTAFDTGHGADLQFVSRRDWIPDLGIQWLLAVDGISLFLVVLTGVLFPIALLAVDPGHDDRAYYAWLLLLEAGVMGVFMALDLVIFFLCFEVVLVPMYFLIGRWGHGNRAYAATKFFLYTMAGSAFMLVGILALAFLHADATGGDLTFDLVALAEAQSLETTTARWVFLSFALAFAVKVPIFPLHTWLPDAHTEAPTAGSVILAGVLLKLGTYGFLRFGLYLFPEASHYFAPVFLTLGVVGIVYGAVVATMQRDLKRLVAYSSVAHLGFIVLGTFSLNTEGLEGSLLQMVNHGVSTGALFLLVGMIYERCHTRQGRRTGWPPEAGTDLGCRIHRRHALLDRPARPLTASSASS
;
A
#
# COMPACT_ATOMS: atom_id res chain seq x y z
N MET A 1 34.11 4.90 -6.80
CA MET A 1 33.97 3.48 -6.41
C MET A 1 32.77 2.96 -7.15
N SER A 2 32.96 1.98 -8.03
CA SER A 2 31.90 1.46 -8.91
C SER A 2 30.87 0.69 -8.08
N VAL A 3 29.65 1.23 -7.95
CA VAL A 3 28.50 0.66 -7.22
C VAL A 3 27.93 -0.62 -7.89
N LEU A 4 28.53 -1.06 -9.01
CA LEU A 4 28.13 -2.26 -9.74
C LEU A 4 29.19 -3.36 -9.57
N ALA A 5 29.14 -4.06 -8.43
CA ALA A 5 29.86 -5.31 -8.27
C ALA A 5 29.13 -6.44 -9.04
N THR A 6 29.87 -7.09 -9.94
CA THR A 6 29.38 -8.18 -10.80
C THR A 6 29.19 -9.50 -10.03
N ALA A 7 27.96 -9.99 -10.11
CA ALA A 7 27.48 -11.38 -10.15
C ALA A 7 28.38 -12.51 -9.57
N SER A 8 27.88 -13.09 -8.48
CA SER A 8 28.09 -14.49 -8.12
C SER A 8 26.74 -15.20 -7.97
N GLY A 9 26.26 -15.75 -9.09
CA GLY A 9 25.55 -17.04 -9.12
C GLY A 9 24.13 -17.13 -8.57
N VAL A 10 23.16 -16.41 -9.14
CA VAL A 10 21.84 -17.00 -9.44
C VAL A 10 21.40 -16.52 -10.84
N PRO A 11 21.49 -17.36 -11.88
CA PRO A 11 20.90 -17.04 -13.18
C PRO A 11 19.40 -17.30 -13.10
N PHE A 12 18.64 -16.34 -12.59
CA PHE A 12 17.20 -16.29 -12.81
C PHE A 12 16.69 -14.86 -12.67
N ALA A 13 15.76 -14.50 -13.54
CA ALA A 13 15.02 -13.24 -13.56
C ALA A 13 14.10 -13.13 -12.32
N VAL A 14 14.64 -13.20 -11.10
CA VAL A 14 13.86 -13.25 -9.85
C VAL A 14 13.11 -11.94 -9.60
N LEU A 15 13.74 -10.77 -9.80
CA LEU A 15 13.06 -9.49 -9.62
C LEU A 15 11.94 -9.31 -10.67
N PRO A 16 12.19 -9.55 -11.98
CA PRO A 16 11.09 -9.62 -12.93
C PRO A 16 10.02 -10.65 -12.57
N ALA A 17 10.39 -11.84 -12.07
CA ALA A 17 9.44 -12.88 -11.68
C ALA A 17 8.56 -12.47 -10.50
N LEU A 18 9.09 -11.72 -9.52
CA LEU A 18 8.30 -11.15 -8.42
C LEU A 18 7.21 -10.18 -8.91
N VAL A 19 7.44 -9.49 -10.04
CA VAL A 19 6.44 -8.60 -10.66
C VAL A 19 5.49 -9.38 -11.59
N PHE A 20 6.02 -10.22 -12.46
CA PHE A 20 5.24 -10.86 -13.53
C PHE A 20 4.47 -12.10 -13.06
N THR A 21 4.95 -12.85 -12.06
CA THR A 21 4.23 -14.02 -11.52
C THR A 21 2.83 -13.66 -11.03
N PRO A 22 2.63 -12.64 -10.16
CA PRO A 22 1.29 -12.27 -9.73
C PRO A 22 0.46 -11.66 -10.88
N ALA A 23 1.06 -10.93 -11.83
CA ALA A 23 0.36 -10.44 -13.02
C ALA A 23 -0.15 -11.58 -13.92
N VAL A 24 0.66 -12.63 -14.12
CA VAL A 24 0.27 -13.83 -14.86
C VAL A 24 -0.81 -14.60 -14.10
N GLY A 25 -0.70 -14.74 -12.78
CA GLY A 25 -1.76 -15.34 -11.96
C GLY A 25 -3.07 -14.56 -12.05
N ALA A 26 -3.02 -13.22 -12.07
CA ALA A 26 -4.19 -12.38 -12.29
C ALA A 26 -4.88 -12.68 -13.63
N LEU A 27 -4.08 -12.83 -14.71
CA LEU A 27 -4.59 -13.21 -16.03
C LEU A 27 -5.20 -14.61 -16.04
N ILE A 28 -4.53 -15.60 -15.43
CA ILE A 28 -5.03 -16.98 -15.31
C ILE A 28 -6.37 -16.99 -14.57
N VAL A 29 -6.46 -16.30 -13.44
CA VAL A 29 -7.73 -16.16 -12.69
C VAL A 29 -8.79 -15.50 -13.57
N ALA A 30 -8.46 -14.44 -14.30
CA ALA A 30 -9.42 -13.70 -15.13
C ALA A 30 -10.05 -14.55 -16.25
N ILE A 31 -9.31 -15.52 -16.81
CA ILE A 31 -9.80 -16.42 -17.88
C ILE A 31 -10.48 -17.68 -17.35
N LEU A 32 -10.25 -18.06 -16.08
CA LEU A 32 -10.83 -19.27 -15.50
C LEU A 32 -12.38 -19.18 -15.41
N PRO A 33 -13.08 -20.33 -15.55
CA PRO A 33 -14.53 -20.38 -15.41
C PRO A 33 -15.01 -19.99 -14.02
N ARG A 34 -16.04 -19.14 -13.94
CA ARG A 34 -16.65 -18.69 -12.67
C ARG A 34 -17.36 -19.79 -11.87
N ARG A 35 -17.52 -20.99 -12.44
CA ARG A 35 -18.28 -22.10 -11.84
C ARG A 35 -17.56 -22.77 -10.65
N ARG A 36 -16.26 -22.52 -10.45
CA ARG A 36 -15.45 -23.15 -9.41
C ARG A 36 -14.70 -22.09 -8.58
N PRO A 37 -15.36 -21.41 -7.62
CA PRO A 37 -14.72 -20.37 -6.82
C PRO A 37 -13.50 -20.87 -6.04
N GLU A 38 -13.54 -22.12 -5.56
CA GLU A 38 -12.41 -22.77 -4.88
C GLU A 38 -11.14 -22.82 -5.74
N LEU A 39 -11.27 -23.06 -7.04
CA LEU A 39 -10.15 -23.08 -7.97
C LEU A 39 -9.57 -21.67 -8.17
N LEU A 40 -10.43 -20.64 -8.23
CA LEU A 40 -9.98 -19.25 -8.35
C LEU A 40 -9.17 -18.84 -7.12
N LYS A 41 -9.66 -19.17 -5.92
CA LYS A 41 -8.94 -18.92 -4.66
C LYS A 41 -7.63 -19.69 -4.60
N LEU A 42 -7.65 -20.99 -4.93
CA LEU A 42 -6.45 -21.83 -4.92
C LEU A 42 -5.36 -21.26 -5.83
N VAL A 43 -5.70 -20.90 -7.08
CA VAL A 43 -4.74 -20.32 -8.02
C VAL A 43 -4.19 -18.99 -7.51
N ALA A 44 -5.05 -18.14 -6.95
CA ALA A 44 -4.61 -16.84 -6.42
C ALA A 44 -3.68 -16.98 -5.21
N VAL A 45 -4.08 -17.79 -4.22
CA VAL A 45 -3.26 -18.05 -3.04
C VAL A 45 -1.96 -18.74 -3.43
N ALA A 46 -1.98 -19.74 -4.32
CA ALA A 46 -0.77 -20.43 -4.76
C ALA A 46 0.18 -19.48 -5.50
N THR A 47 -0.33 -18.63 -6.38
CA THR A 47 0.49 -17.63 -7.10
C THR A 47 1.16 -16.68 -6.12
N SER A 48 0.38 -16.08 -5.22
CA SER A 48 0.91 -15.14 -4.22
C SER A 48 1.85 -15.83 -3.21
N ALA A 49 1.60 -17.10 -2.86
CA ALA A 49 2.52 -17.88 -2.03
C ALA A 49 3.84 -18.17 -2.73
N VAL A 50 3.86 -18.39 -4.06
CA VAL A 50 5.10 -18.51 -4.83
C VAL A 50 5.87 -17.19 -4.82
N VAL A 51 5.18 -16.05 -4.97
CA VAL A 51 5.77 -14.71 -4.83
C VAL A 51 6.36 -14.51 -3.44
N GLY A 52 5.62 -14.88 -2.39
CA GLY A 52 6.09 -14.85 -1.00
C GLY A 52 7.31 -15.72 -0.76
N ALA A 53 7.33 -16.94 -1.32
CA ALA A 53 8.48 -17.83 -1.22
C ALA A 53 9.72 -17.23 -1.91
N MET A 54 9.57 -16.62 -3.10
CA MET A 54 10.66 -15.91 -3.77
C MET A 54 11.15 -14.71 -2.95
N ALA A 55 10.24 -13.94 -2.35
CA ALA A 55 10.60 -12.79 -1.51
C ALA A 55 11.35 -13.21 -0.24
N VAL A 56 10.91 -14.27 0.44
CA VAL A 56 11.62 -14.83 1.60
C VAL A 56 12.97 -15.44 1.20
N TRP A 57 13.04 -16.09 0.04
CA TRP A 57 14.31 -16.59 -0.48
C TRP A 57 15.30 -15.46 -0.74
N LEU A 58 14.86 -14.32 -1.31
CA LEU A 58 15.70 -13.12 -1.48
C LEU A 58 16.31 -12.68 -0.15
N LEU A 59 15.56 -12.72 0.96
CA LEU A 59 16.09 -12.36 2.29
C LEU A 59 17.26 -13.25 2.70
N THR A 60 17.21 -14.55 2.40
CA THR A 60 18.29 -15.50 2.72
C THR A 60 19.46 -15.44 1.74
N ALA A 61 19.20 -15.02 0.50
CA ALA A 61 20.21 -14.91 -0.55
C ALA A 61 20.91 -13.54 -0.54
N PHE A 62 20.36 -12.55 0.17
CA PHE A 62 20.92 -11.21 0.27
C PHE A 62 22.25 -11.21 1.03
N ASP A 63 23.28 -10.65 0.44
CA ASP A 63 24.60 -10.57 1.05
C ASP A 63 24.71 -9.33 1.95
N THR A 64 24.77 -9.54 3.26
CA THR A 64 24.89 -8.44 4.24
C THR A 64 26.30 -7.89 4.37
N GLY A 65 27.31 -8.55 3.78
CA GLY A 65 28.71 -8.12 3.81
C GLY A 65 29.03 -6.98 2.84
N HIS A 66 28.19 -6.74 1.84
CA HIS A 66 28.41 -5.73 0.79
C HIS A 66 27.78 -4.35 1.09
N GLY A 67 27.50 -4.02 2.36
CA GLY A 67 27.09 -2.67 2.77
C GLY A 67 25.82 -2.16 2.06
N ALA A 68 25.89 -0.96 1.47
CA ALA A 68 24.77 -0.24 0.87
C ALA A 68 24.54 -0.55 -0.63
N ASP A 69 25.22 -1.56 -1.18
CA ASP A 69 25.20 -1.83 -2.62
C ASP A 69 23.84 -2.39 -3.10
N LEU A 70 23.49 -2.05 -4.35
CA LEU A 70 22.33 -2.60 -5.04
C LEU A 70 22.62 -4.04 -5.48
N GLN A 71 21.75 -4.97 -5.08
CA GLN A 71 21.87 -6.40 -5.38
C GLN A 71 20.76 -6.87 -6.32
N PHE A 72 20.97 -8.04 -6.93
CA PHE A 72 20.02 -8.67 -7.86
C PHE A 72 19.61 -7.80 -9.05
N VAL A 73 20.54 -6.95 -9.55
CA VAL A 73 20.27 -5.99 -10.63
C VAL A 73 19.79 -6.69 -11.90
N SER A 74 18.61 -6.32 -12.36
CA SER A 74 18.02 -6.73 -13.63
C SER A 74 17.85 -5.50 -14.51
N ARG A 75 18.75 -5.37 -15.50
CA ARG A 75 18.78 -4.22 -16.43
C ARG A 75 18.52 -4.67 -17.87
N ARG A 76 17.59 -4.00 -18.56
CA ARG A 76 17.36 -4.14 -20.01
C ARG A 76 16.79 -2.86 -20.59
N ASP A 77 17.25 -2.45 -21.76
CA ASP A 77 16.65 -1.30 -22.44
C ASP A 77 15.21 -1.62 -22.86
N TRP A 78 14.27 -0.74 -22.55
CA TRP A 78 12.86 -0.92 -22.89
C TRP A 78 12.43 0.00 -24.03
N ILE A 79 12.66 1.31 -23.90
CA ILE A 79 12.42 2.30 -24.95
C ILE A 79 13.69 3.16 -25.06
N PRO A 80 14.68 2.71 -25.86
CA PRO A 80 15.99 3.38 -25.95
C PRO A 80 15.89 4.84 -26.39
N ASP A 81 15.00 5.15 -27.35
CA ASP A 81 14.81 6.51 -27.88
C ASP A 81 14.34 7.51 -26.82
N LEU A 82 13.75 7.02 -25.73
CA LEU A 82 13.31 7.82 -24.59
C LEU A 82 14.20 7.64 -23.37
N GLY A 83 15.28 6.86 -23.44
CA GLY A 83 16.14 6.60 -22.27
C GLY A 83 15.49 5.77 -21.17
N ILE A 84 14.38 5.06 -21.46
CA ILE A 84 13.62 4.28 -20.48
C ILE A 84 14.16 2.86 -20.43
N GLN A 85 14.52 2.41 -19.23
CA GLN A 85 15.07 1.09 -19.00
C GLN A 85 14.19 0.28 -18.05
N TRP A 86 14.11 -1.03 -18.31
CA TRP A 86 13.71 -1.97 -17.28
C TRP A 86 14.89 -2.15 -16.32
N LEU A 87 14.92 -1.34 -15.26
CA LEU A 87 15.96 -1.38 -14.23
C LEU A 87 15.33 -1.69 -12.87
N LEU A 88 15.55 -2.93 -12.40
CA LEU A 88 15.15 -3.38 -11.08
C LEU A 88 16.37 -3.77 -10.25
N ALA A 89 16.38 -3.42 -8.97
CA ALA A 89 17.35 -3.95 -8.00
C ALA A 89 16.76 -3.92 -6.58
N VAL A 90 17.44 -4.57 -5.65
CA VAL A 90 17.05 -4.60 -4.24
C VAL A 90 18.26 -4.24 -3.37
N ASP A 91 18.02 -3.43 -2.35
CA ASP A 91 18.94 -3.10 -1.26
C ASP A 91 18.29 -3.39 0.09
N GLY A 92 18.97 -3.05 1.20
CA GLY A 92 18.45 -3.25 2.54
C GLY A 92 17.08 -2.60 2.79
N ILE A 93 16.81 -1.42 2.23
CA ILE A 93 15.51 -0.74 2.39
C ILE A 93 14.40 -1.51 1.65
N SER A 94 14.64 -1.84 0.38
CA SER A 94 13.65 -2.49 -0.48
C SER A 94 13.36 -3.92 -0.03
N LEU A 95 14.39 -4.63 0.45
CA LEU A 95 14.30 -6.04 0.82
C LEU A 95 13.20 -6.28 1.86
N PHE A 96 13.18 -5.51 2.95
CA PHE A 96 12.17 -5.68 3.99
C PHE A 96 10.75 -5.39 3.49
N LEU A 97 10.58 -4.43 2.57
CA LEU A 97 9.28 -4.08 2.02
C LEU A 97 8.79 -5.11 0.99
N VAL A 98 9.69 -5.68 0.19
CA VAL A 98 9.41 -6.82 -0.70
C VAL A 98 9.00 -8.05 0.11
N VAL A 99 9.73 -8.38 1.19
CA VAL A 99 9.37 -9.51 2.07
C VAL A 99 8.03 -9.28 2.76
N LEU A 100 7.80 -8.07 3.32
CA LEU A 100 6.53 -7.72 3.94
C LEU A 100 5.36 -7.89 2.96
N THR A 101 5.55 -7.46 1.70
CA THR A 101 4.56 -7.63 0.63
C THR A 101 4.29 -9.09 0.36
N GLY A 102 5.35 -9.87 0.11
CA GLY A 102 5.25 -11.30 -0.21
C GLY A 102 4.64 -12.14 0.91
N VAL A 103 4.70 -11.68 2.17
CA VAL A 103 4.05 -12.35 3.31
C VAL A 103 2.59 -11.91 3.47
N LEU A 104 2.28 -10.62 3.35
CA LEU A 104 0.93 -10.12 3.63
C LEU A 104 -0.11 -10.46 2.56
N PHE A 105 0.27 -10.47 1.28
CA PHE A 105 -0.65 -10.81 0.19
C PHE A 105 -1.24 -12.23 0.26
N PRO A 106 -0.44 -13.30 0.44
CA PRO A 106 -1.00 -14.65 0.52
C PRO A 106 -1.86 -14.82 1.78
N ILE A 107 -1.50 -14.16 2.90
CA ILE A 107 -2.31 -14.15 4.13
C ILE A 107 -3.67 -13.47 3.85
N ALA A 108 -3.67 -12.30 3.21
CA ALA A 108 -4.90 -11.56 2.92
C ALA A 108 -5.83 -12.32 1.96
N LEU A 109 -5.25 -12.99 0.94
CA LEU A 109 -5.98 -13.84 -0.01
C LEU A 109 -6.56 -15.10 0.65
N LEU A 110 -5.82 -15.69 1.59
CA LEU A 110 -6.26 -16.90 2.30
C LEU A 110 -7.35 -16.58 3.33
N ALA A 111 -7.17 -15.50 4.09
CA ALA A 111 -7.99 -15.17 5.26
C ALA A 111 -9.35 -14.55 4.93
N VAL A 112 -9.53 -13.96 3.75
CA VAL A 112 -10.74 -13.21 3.41
C VAL A 112 -11.32 -13.68 2.09
N ASP A 113 -12.53 -14.21 2.15
CA ASP A 113 -13.30 -14.61 0.97
C ASP A 113 -14.13 -13.44 0.41
N PRO A 114 -14.20 -13.30 -0.92
CA PRO A 114 -15.09 -12.34 -1.54
C PRO A 114 -16.55 -12.79 -1.39
N GLY A 115 -17.45 -11.85 -1.04
CA GLY A 115 -18.88 -12.15 -0.97
C GLY A 115 -19.56 -12.30 -2.34
N HIS A 116 -18.93 -11.80 -3.41
CA HIS A 116 -19.40 -11.93 -4.79
C HIS A 116 -18.24 -11.70 -5.78
N ASP A 117 -18.41 -12.12 -7.04
CA ASP A 117 -17.48 -11.84 -8.15
C ASP A 117 -16.01 -12.23 -7.91
N ASP A 118 -15.80 -13.39 -7.28
CA ASP A 118 -14.52 -13.93 -6.83
C ASP A 118 -13.41 -13.78 -7.86
N ARG A 119 -13.73 -14.06 -9.12
CA ARG A 119 -12.79 -13.96 -10.24
C ARG A 119 -12.17 -12.58 -10.37
N ALA A 120 -12.99 -11.54 -10.34
CA ALA A 120 -12.49 -10.18 -10.47
C ALA A 120 -11.78 -9.74 -9.19
N TYR A 121 -12.26 -10.17 -8.02
CA TYR A 121 -11.64 -9.85 -6.73
C TYR A 121 -10.20 -10.35 -6.66
N TYR A 122 -9.99 -11.64 -6.91
CA TYR A 122 -8.67 -12.25 -6.87
C TYR A 122 -7.75 -11.73 -7.97
N ALA A 123 -8.26 -11.49 -9.18
CA ALA A 123 -7.46 -10.90 -10.26
C ALA A 123 -6.97 -9.49 -9.90
N TRP A 124 -7.81 -8.65 -9.29
CA TRP A 124 -7.39 -7.31 -8.85
C TRP A 124 -6.39 -7.37 -7.69
N LEU A 125 -6.56 -8.27 -6.72
CA LEU A 125 -5.57 -8.43 -5.63
C LEU A 125 -4.20 -8.88 -6.15
N LEU A 126 -4.15 -9.82 -7.10
CA LEU A 126 -2.89 -10.24 -7.70
C LEU A 126 -2.25 -9.14 -8.58
N LEU A 127 -3.05 -8.39 -9.34
CA LEU A 127 -2.52 -7.25 -10.09
C LEU A 127 -1.99 -6.15 -9.15
N LEU A 128 -2.64 -5.96 -7.99
CA LEU A 128 -2.16 -5.08 -6.94
C LEU A 128 -0.81 -5.54 -6.38
N GLU A 129 -0.64 -6.85 -6.14
CA GLU A 129 0.62 -7.45 -5.70
C GLU A 129 1.76 -7.17 -6.71
N ALA A 130 1.49 -7.36 -8.00
CA ALA A 130 2.43 -7.08 -9.08
C ALA A 130 2.90 -5.62 -9.07
N GLY A 131 1.95 -4.68 -8.99
CA GLY A 131 2.26 -3.25 -8.95
C GLY A 131 3.11 -2.88 -7.73
N VAL A 132 2.75 -3.39 -6.55
CA VAL A 132 3.47 -3.11 -5.30
C VAL A 132 4.90 -3.66 -5.34
N MET A 133 5.08 -4.89 -5.82
CA MET A 133 6.41 -5.48 -6.00
C MET A 133 7.27 -4.62 -6.94
N GLY A 134 6.70 -4.18 -8.06
CA GLY A 134 7.38 -3.30 -9.00
C GLY A 134 7.85 -1.99 -8.37
N VAL A 135 7.01 -1.35 -7.54
CA VAL A 135 7.37 -0.08 -6.87
C VAL A 135 8.61 -0.21 -5.99
N PHE A 136 8.72 -1.27 -5.20
CA PHE A 136 9.84 -1.43 -4.27
C PHE A 136 11.15 -1.84 -4.93
N MET A 137 11.12 -2.28 -6.19
CA MET A 137 12.32 -2.74 -6.90
C MET A 137 12.75 -1.80 -8.04
N ALA A 138 11.87 -0.92 -8.50
CA ALA A 138 12.13 -0.04 -9.64
C ALA A 138 13.18 1.03 -9.30
N LEU A 139 14.21 1.11 -10.14
CA LEU A 139 15.21 2.17 -10.13
C LEU A 139 15.19 3.02 -11.40
N ASP A 140 14.33 2.70 -12.37
CA ASP A 140 13.97 3.63 -13.44
C ASP A 140 12.75 4.45 -12.99
N LEU A 141 12.82 5.78 -13.09
CA LEU A 141 11.77 6.69 -12.61
C LEU A 141 10.44 6.51 -13.35
N VAL A 142 10.46 6.15 -14.65
CA VAL A 142 9.24 5.88 -15.41
C VAL A 142 8.66 4.53 -15.02
N ILE A 143 9.48 3.49 -14.87
CA ILE A 143 9.01 2.19 -14.36
C ILE A 143 8.42 2.34 -12.96
N PHE A 144 9.09 3.09 -12.07
CA PHE A 144 8.58 3.40 -10.74
C PHE A 144 7.21 4.07 -10.81
N PHE A 145 7.07 5.13 -11.62
CA PHE A 145 5.79 5.84 -11.79
C PHE A 145 4.69 4.92 -12.31
N LEU A 146 4.99 4.10 -13.33
CA LEU A 146 4.03 3.16 -13.89
C LEU A 146 3.57 2.13 -12.85
N CYS A 147 4.48 1.52 -12.09
CA CYS A 147 4.12 0.61 -11.01
C CYS A 147 3.34 1.33 -9.90
N PHE A 148 3.71 2.56 -9.55
CA PHE A 148 3.07 3.38 -8.53
C PHE A 148 1.61 3.71 -8.89
N GLU A 149 1.34 3.98 -10.17
CA GLU A 149 0.00 4.20 -10.70
C GLU A 149 -0.79 2.91 -10.92
N VAL A 150 -0.13 1.83 -11.35
CA VAL A 150 -0.77 0.52 -11.49
C VAL A 150 -1.37 0.06 -10.17
N VAL A 151 -0.76 0.35 -9.02
CA VAL A 151 -1.33 0.03 -7.70
C VAL A 151 -2.67 0.74 -7.45
N LEU A 152 -2.87 1.92 -8.04
CA LEU A 152 -4.05 2.73 -7.81
C LEU A 152 -5.32 2.11 -8.39
N VAL A 153 -5.23 1.55 -9.59
CA VAL A 153 -6.39 1.04 -10.36
C VAL A 153 -7.04 -0.18 -9.67
N PRO A 154 -6.33 -1.26 -9.31
CA PRO A 154 -6.91 -2.38 -8.58
C PRO A 154 -7.50 -1.95 -7.25
N MET A 155 -6.80 -1.07 -6.51
CA MET A 155 -7.29 -0.64 -5.20
C MET A 155 -8.59 0.19 -5.33
N TYR A 156 -8.71 1.05 -6.35
CA TYR A 156 -9.97 1.74 -6.67
C TYR A 156 -11.12 0.74 -6.88
N PHE A 157 -10.93 -0.28 -7.70
CA PHE A 157 -11.97 -1.28 -7.95
C PHE A 157 -12.27 -2.15 -6.73
N LEU A 158 -11.25 -2.51 -5.94
CA LEU A 158 -11.41 -3.29 -4.71
C LEU A 158 -12.29 -2.54 -3.70
N ILE A 159 -12.05 -1.24 -3.50
CA ILE A 159 -12.91 -0.38 -2.66
C ILE A 159 -14.30 -0.24 -3.30
N GLY A 160 -14.37 0.15 -4.57
CA GLY A 160 -15.63 0.52 -5.22
C GLY A 160 -16.63 -0.63 -5.36
N ARG A 161 -16.15 -1.86 -5.59
CA ARG A 161 -17.01 -3.03 -5.85
C ARG A 161 -17.21 -3.94 -4.64
N TRP A 162 -16.19 -4.13 -3.80
CA TRP A 162 -16.27 -5.01 -2.61
C TRP A 162 -16.25 -4.25 -1.28
N GLY A 163 -16.17 -2.91 -1.34
CA GLY A 163 -16.32 -2.09 -0.15
C GLY A 163 -17.75 -2.04 0.37
N HIS A 164 -17.90 -1.34 1.48
CA HIS A 164 -19.13 -1.19 2.26
C HIS A 164 -19.69 0.23 2.14
N GLY A 165 -20.84 0.49 2.76
CA GLY A 165 -21.34 1.85 3.01
C GLY A 165 -21.15 2.82 1.83
N ASN A 166 -20.35 3.86 2.05
CA ASN A 166 -20.07 4.92 1.07
C ASN A 166 -18.89 4.58 0.13
N ARG A 167 -18.73 3.32 -0.27
CA ARG A 167 -17.63 2.83 -1.11
C ARG A 167 -17.35 3.62 -2.38
N ALA A 168 -18.37 4.10 -3.09
CA ALA A 168 -18.19 4.86 -4.33
C ALA A 168 -17.52 6.22 -4.06
N TYR A 169 -17.93 6.90 -2.99
CA TYR A 169 -17.30 8.14 -2.53
C TYR A 169 -15.86 7.86 -2.05
N ALA A 170 -15.66 6.84 -1.23
CA ALA A 170 -14.34 6.50 -0.70
C ALA A 170 -13.35 6.11 -1.80
N ALA A 171 -13.76 5.29 -2.77
CA ALA A 171 -12.93 4.89 -3.90
C ALA A 171 -12.57 6.09 -4.78
N THR A 172 -13.56 6.92 -5.14
CA THR A 172 -13.34 8.10 -5.99
C THR A 172 -12.45 9.13 -5.29
N LYS A 173 -12.69 9.38 -4.00
CA LYS A 173 -11.85 10.26 -3.18
C LYS A 173 -10.42 9.75 -3.14
N PHE A 174 -10.20 8.47 -2.80
CA PHE A 174 -8.88 7.86 -2.80
C PHE A 174 -8.16 8.01 -4.14
N PHE A 175 -8.85 7.69 -5.24
CA PHE A 175 -8.31 7.77 -6.58
C PHE A 175 -7.90 9.19 -6.96
N LEU A 176 -8.82 10.16 -6.85
CA LEU A 176 -8.54 11.54 -7.22
C LEU A 176 -7.46 12.18 -6.35
N TYR A 177 -7.48 11.90 -5.04
CA TYR A 177 -6.52 12.49 -4.12
C TYR A 177 -5.09 12.03 -4.41
N THR A 178 -4.91 10.72 -4.65
CA THR A 178 -3.59 10.14 -4.91
C THR A 178 -3.10 10.39 -6.33
N MET A 179 -3.98 10.31 -7.33
CA MET A 179 -3.67 10.64 -8.73
C MET A 179 -3.28 12.11 -8.91
N ALA A 180 -3.93 13.03 -8.18
CA ALA A 180 -3.56 14.44 -8.23
C ALA A 180 -2.12 14.65 -7.76
N GLY A 181 -1.70 13.98 -6.67
CA GLY A 181 -0.33 14.03 -6.18
C GLY A 181 0.66 13.47 -7.20
N SER A 182 0.41 12.26 -7.71
CA SER A 182 1.33 11.61 -8.65
C SER A 182 1.43 12.31 -10.01
N ALA A 183 0.38 13.02 -10.46
CA ALA A 183 0.46 13.87 -11.65
C ALA A 183 1.57 14.93 -11.53
N PHE A 184 1.74 15.56 -10.36
CA PHE A 184 2.86 16.49 -10.13
C PHE A 184 4.21 15.77 -10.12
N MET A 185 4.28 14.57 -9.55
CA MET A 185 5.50 13.76 -9.59
C MET A 185 5.90 13.39 -11.03
N LEU A 186 4.95 13.11 -11.92
CA LEU A 186 5.26 12.87 -13.34
C LEU A 186 5.92 14.11 -13.98
N VAL A 187 5.39 15.31 -13.70
CA VAL A 187 6.02 16.56 -14.14
C VAL A 187 7.44 16.69 -13.58
N GLY A 188 7.63 16.33 -12.31
CA GLY A 188 8.94 16.29 -11.66
C GLY A 188 9.93 15.33 -12.33
N ILE A 189 9.49 14.11 -12.64
CA ILE A 189 10.29 13.08 -13.32
C ILE A 189 10.75 13.59 -14.69
N LEU A 190 9.84 14.14 -15.48
CA LEU A 190 10.17 14.69 -16.79
C LEU A 190 11.10 15.89 -16.67
N ALA A 191 10.79 16.84 -15.77
CA ALA A 191 11.64 18.01 -15.54
C ALA A 191 13.05 17.62 -15.14
N LEU A 192 13.21 16.68 -14.22
CA LEU A 192 14.53 16.17 -13.81
C LEU A 192 15.30 15.59 -14.99
N ALA A 193 14.68 14.71 -15.78
CA ALA A 193 15.34 14.04 -16.89
C ALA A 193 15.77 15.01 -17.99
N PHE A 194 14.89 15.95 -18.39
CA PHE A 194 15.21 16.94 -19.42
C PHE A 194 16.26 17.95 -18.97
N LEU A 195 16.16 18.45 -17.73
CA LEU A 195 17.14 19.39 -17.18
C LEU A 195 18.51 18.71 -17.00
N HIS A 196 18.53 17.44 -16.63
CA HIS A 196 19.76 16.66 -16.53
C HIS A 196 20.43 16.48 -17.90
N ALA A 197 19.67 16.12 -18.94
CA ALA A 197 20.19 15.98 -20.30
C ALA A 197 20.77 17.31 -20.82
N ASP A 198 20.06 18.43 -20.61
CA ASP A 198 20.52 19.77 -21.02
C ASP A 198 21.82 20.18 -20.29
N ALA A 199 21.89 19.94 -18.97
CA ALA A 199 23.06 20.31 -18.17
C ALA A 199 24.30 19.46 -18.44
N THR A 200 24.14 18.19 -18.83
CA THR A 200 25.25 17.27 -19.11
C THR A 200 25.62 17.20 -20.59
N GLY A 201 24.73 17.67 -21.48
CA GLY A 201 24.85 17.44 -22.93
C GLY A 201 24.70 15.98 -23.33
N GLY A 202 24.19 15.13 -22.44
CA GLY A 202 24.01 13.70 -22.62
C GLY A 202 22.62 13.32 -23.12
N ASP A 203 22.42 12.02 -23.34
CA ASP A 203 21.12 11.46 -23.71
C ASP A 203 20.12 11.51 -22.54
N LEU A 204 18.82 11.47 -22.87
CA LEU A 204 17.77 11.36 -21.85
C LEU A 204 17.95 10.06 -21.06
N THR A 205 17.80 10.14 -19.73
CA THR A 205 17.86 8.96 -18.85
C THR A 205 16.86 9.08 -17.71
N PHE A 206 16.31 7.95 -17.32
CA PHE A 206 15.45 7.80 -16.15
C PHE A 206 16.06 6.88 -15.09
N ASP A 207 17.34 6.50 -15.24
CA ASP A 207 18.10 5.73 -14.24
C ASP A 207 18.32 6.58 -12.98
N LEU A 208 17.72 6.15 -11.87
CA LEU A 208 17.80 6.84 -10.59
C LEU A 208 19.23 7.10 -10.13
N VAL A 209 20.11 6.11 -10.28
CA VAL A 209 21.50 6.19 -9.79
C VAL A 209 22.27 7.20 -10.64
N ALA A 210 22.12 7.13 -11.96
CA ALA A 210 22.73 8.08 -12.88
C ALA A 210 22.27 9.52 -12.59
N LEU A 211 20.96 9.72 -12.40
CA LEU A 211 20.39 11.03 -12.10
C LEU A 211 20.84 11.59 -10.74
N ALA A 212 20.95 10.73 -9.72
CA ALA A 212 21.38 11.14 -8.38
C ALA A 212 22.87 11.52 -8.33
N GLU A 213 23.74 10.70 -8.92
CA GLU A 213 25.19 10.89 -8.86
C GLU A 213 25.68 12.05 -9.73
N ALA A 214 25.01 12.31 -10.85
CA ALA A 214 25.33 13.40 -11.76
C ALA A 214 24.34 14.58 -11.66
N GLN A 215 23.75 14.79 -10.49
CA GLN A 215 22.82 15.89 -10.28
C GLN A 215 23.54 17.25 -10.27
N SER A 216 23.19 18.09 -11.23
CA SER A 216 23.76 19.42 -11.44
C SER A 216 22.73 20.55 -11.40
N LEU A 217 21.50 20.26 -10.94
CA LEU A 217 20.42 21.24 -10.86
C LEU A 217 20.78 22.40 -9.92
N GLU A 218 20.40 23.61 -10.32
CA GLU A 218 20.43 24.78 -9.43
C GLU A 218 19.56 24.52 -8.20
N THR A 219 20.01 25.01 -7.03
CA THR A 219 19.35 24.79 -5.72
C THR A 219 17.85 25.10 -5.74
N THR A 220 17.45 26.23 -6.33
CA THR A 220 16.03 26.62 -6.40
C THR A 220 15.22 25.64 -7.22
N THR A 221 15.75 25.22 -8.37
CA THR A 221 15.12 24.26 -9.27
C THR A 221 15.02 22.89 -8.63
N ALA A 222 16.09 22.40 -8.00
CA ALA A 222 16.10 21.13 -7.27
C ALA A 222 15.03 21.10 -6.17
N ARG A 223 14.81 22.22 -5.47
CA ARG A 223 13.74 22.34 -4.45
C ARG A 223 12.33 22.25 -5.04
N TRP A 224 12.07 22.87 -6.20
CA TRP A 224 10.77 22.76 -6.87
C TRP A 224 10.52 21.36 -7.41
N VAL A 225 11.53 20.74 -8.02
CA VAL A 225 11.44 19.35 -8.47
C VAL A 225 11.21 18.44 -7.27
N PHE A 226 11.97 18.58 -6.18
CA PHE A 226 11.74 17.84 -4.94
C PHE A 226 10.30 18.00 -4.42
N LEU A 227 9.75 19.22 -4.39
CA LEU A 227 8.37 19.44 -3.93
C LEU A 227 7.33 18.72 -4.78
N SER A 228 7.57 18.56 -6.09
CA SER A 228 6.67 17.82 -6.97
C SER A 228 6.62 16.32 -6.65
N PHE A 229 7.75 15.71 -6.29
CA PHE A 229 7.83 14.33 -5.77
C PHE A 229 7.25 14.25 -4.36
N ALA A 230 7.66 15.17 -3.49
CA ALA A 230 7.28 15.20 -2.09
C ALA A 230 5.76 15.34 -1.91
N LEU A 231 5.06 16.05 -2.80
CA LEU A 231 3.60 16.14 -2.76
C LEU A 231 2.93 14.78 -3.00
N ALA A 232 3.37 14.03 -4.03
CA ALA A 232 2.86 12.69 -4.31
C ALA A 232 3.09 11.74 -3.13
N PHE A 233 4.30 11.78 -2.56
CA PHE A 233 4.65 10.96 -1.41
C PHE A 233 3.89 11.39 -0.16
N ALA A 234 3.80 12.69 0.15
CA ALA A 234 3.07 13.20 1.32
C ALA A 234 1.59 12.81 1.31
N VAL A 235 0.96 12.83 0.13
CA VAL A 235 -0.40 12.32 -0.06
C VAL A 235 -0.48 10.82 0.22
N LYS A 236 0.48 10.03 -0.28
CA LYS A 236 0.52 8.57 -0.13
C LYS A 236 0.90 8.11 1.28
N VAL A 237 1.67 8.92 2.04
CA VAL A 237 2.06 8.75 3.48
C VAL A 237 1.00 9.27 4.46
N PRO A 238 -0.19 9.62 3.99
CA PRO A 238 -1.11 10.59 4.61
C PRO A 238 -0.47 11.54 5.64
N ILE A 239 0.47 12.40 5.22
CA ILE A 239 1.02 13.45 6.10
C ILE A 239 -0.06 14.50 6.38
N PHE A 240 -0.16 15.01 7.60
CA PHE A 240 -1.06 16.12 7.90
C PHE A 240 -0.72 17.35 7.03
N PRO A 241 -1.70 18.03 6.38
CA PRO A 241 -3.15 17.82 6.38
C PRO A 241 -3.68 16.91 5.25
N LEU A 242 -2.82 16.33 4.43
CA LEU A 242 -3.11 15.53 3.22
C LEU A 242 -3.61 14.09 3.50
N HIS A 243 -4.18 13.83 4.68
CA HIS A 243 -4.52 12.49 5.15
C HIS A 243 -5.99 12.12 5.00
N THR A 244 -6.86 13.06 4.61
CA THR A 244 -8.31 12.91 4.75
C THR A 244 -8.93 11.80 3.89
N TRP A 245 -8.25 11.32 2.86
CA TRP A 245 -8.69 10.18 2.07
C TRP A 245 -8.56 8.85 2.82
N LEU A 246 -7.58 8.74 3.72
CA LEU A 246 -7.18 7.48 4.34
C LEU A 246 -8.28 6.87 5.23
N PRO A 247 -8.88 7.62 6.19
CA PRO A 247 -9.91 7.05 7.05
C PRO A 247 -11.13 6.56 6.26
N ASP A 248 -11.54 7.30 5.23
CA ASP A 248 -12.69 6.94 4.41
C ASP A 248 -12.38 5.67 3.58
N ALA A 249 -11.20 5.61 2.96
CA ALA A 249 -10.76 4.44 2.20
C ALA A 249 -10.70 3.17 3.07
N HIS A 250 -10.09 3.24 4.26
CA HIS A 250 -10.01 2.08 5.16
C HIS A 250 -11.36 1.64 5.70
N THR A 251 -12.23 2.59 6.07
CA THR A 251 -13.54 2.29 6.64
C THR A 251 -14.38 1.48 5.66
N GLU A 252 -14.35 1.88 4.39
CA GLU A 252 -15.20 1.26 3.38
C GLU A 252 -14.56 0.06 2.67
N ALA A 253 -13.23 -0.01 2.56
CA ALA A 253 -12.54 -1.11 1.88
C ALA A 253 -12.97 -2.51 2.40
N PRO A 254 -12.95 -3.54 1.53
CA PRO A 254 -13.03 -4.93 1.98
C PRO A 254 -11.88 -5.25 2.93
N THR A 255 -12.04 -6.26 3.80
CA THR A 255 -11.04 -6.57 4.84
C THR A 255 -9.65 -6.81 4.25
N ALA A 256 -9.50 -7.64 3.22
CA ALA A 256 -8.19 -7.84 2.56
C ALA A 256 -7.64 -6.53 1.98
N GLY A 257 -8.52 -5.71 1.38
CA GLY A 257 -8.17 -4.38 0.88
C GLY A 257 -7.61 -3.49 2.00
N SER A 258 -8.24 -3.44 3.18
CA SER A 258 -7.73 -2.68 4.33
C SER A 258 -6.39 -3.21 4.83
N VAL A 259 -6.20 -4.53 4.85
CA VAL A 259 -4.93 -5.18 5.26
C VAL A 259 -3.80 -4.79 4.34
N ILE A 260 -4.01 -4.88 3.02
CA ILE A 260 -3.00 -4.53 2.03
C ILE A 260 -2.78 -3.01 1.96
N LEU A 261 -3.85 -2.22 2.03
CA LEU A 261 -3.77 -0.76 2.04
C LEU A 261 -2.89 -0.27 3.19
N ALA A 262 -3.16 -0.68 4.43
CA ALA A 262 -2.39 -0.24 5.60
C ALA A 262 -1.05 -0.96 5.69
N GLY A 263 -1.06 -2.26 5.44
CA GLY A 263 0.09 -3.14 5.54
C GLY A 263 1.23 -2.71 4.62
N VAL A 264 0.89 -2.35 3.38
CA VAL A 264 1.89 -2.18 2.32
C VAL A 264 1.74 -0.86 1.56
N LEU A 265 0.55 -0.47 1.10
CA LEU A 265 0.41 0.69 0.20
C LEU A 265 0.87 2.01 0.83
N LEU A 266 0.67 2.19 2.15
CA LEU A 266 1.14 3.40 2.84
C LEU A 266 2.67 3.50 2.88
N LYS A 267 3.39 2.37 2.71
CA LYS A 267 4.85 2.34 2.70
C LYS A 267 5.41 2.78 1.35
N LEU A 268 4.62 2.77 0.29
CA LEU A 268 5.04 3.24 -1.04
C LEU A 268 5.43 4.73 -0.98
N GLY A 269 4.72 5.53 -0.20
CA GLY A 269 5.04 6.94 -0.03
C GLY A 269 6.30 7.18 0.79
N THR A 270 6.49 6.45 1.89
CA THR A 270 7.67 6.61 2.76
C THR A 270 8.92 6.04 2.08
N TYR A 271 8.78 4.92 1.37
CA TYR A 271 9.79 4.43 0.43
C TYR A 271 10.12 5.47 -0.65
N GLY A 272 9.09 6.11 -1.21
CA GLY A 272 9.22 7.23 -2.13
C GLY A 272 10.12 8.34 -1.60
N PHE A 273 9.87 8.79 -0.37
CA PHE A 273 10.71 9.80 0.29
C PHE A 273 12.16 9.34 0.46
N LEU A 274 12.40 8.11 0.93
CA LEU A 274 13.75 7.60 1.12
C LEU A 274 14.51 7.50 -0.22
N ARG A 275 13.89 6.90 -1.23
CA ARG A 275 14.53 6.54 -2.50
C ARG A 275 14.58 7.67 -3.50
N PHE A 276 13.53 8.48 -3.61
CA PHE A 276 13.40 9.52 -4.64
C PHE A 276 13.34 10.94 -4.04
N GLY A 277 13.15 11.08 -2.74
CA GLY A 277 13.27 12.37 -2.05
C GLY A 277 14.72 12.62 -1.60
N LEU A 278 15.19 11.82 -0.64
CA LEU A 278 16.48 12.01 0.02
C LEU A 278 17.66 11.70 -0.90
N TYR A 279 17.61 10.58 -1.63
CA TYR A 279 18.73 10.16 -2.47
C TYR A 279 18.89 11.03 -3.72
N LEU A 280 17.80 11.38 -4.41
CA LEU A 280 17.85 12.32 -5.53
C LEU A 280 18.16 13.74 -5.06
N PHE A 281 17.47 14.25 -4.03
CA PHE A 281 17.54 15.67 -3.65
C PHE A 281 18.00 15.86 -2.19
N PRO A 282 19.27 15.54 -1.85
CA PRO A 282 19.74 15.61 -0.46
C PRO A 282 19.71 17.02 0.11
N GLU A 283 20.11 18.04 -0.67
CA GLU A 283 20.07 19.45 -0.23
C GLU A 283 18.63 19.92 0.04
N ALA A 284 17.71 19.67 -0.91
CA ALA A 284 16.32 20.08 -0.76
C ALA A 284 15.66 19.35 0.41
N SER A 285 15.98 18.06 0.60
CA SER A 285 15.51 17.27 1.74
C SER A 285 15.99 17.86 3.07
N HIS A 286 17.25 18.30 3.15
CA HIS A 286 17.77 19.00 4.33
C HIS A 286 17.07 20.35 4.55
N TYR A 287 16.87 21.14 3.48
CA TYR A 287 16.18 22.43 3.56
C TYR A 287 14.73 22.30 4.07
N PHE A 288 13.98 21.32 3.57
CA PHE A 288 12.58 21.09 3.96
C PHE A 288 12.42 20.17 5.18
N ALA A 289 13.49 19.60 5.73
CA ALA A 289 13.41 18.71 6.89
C ALA A 289 12.61 19.30 8.06
N PRO A 290 12.79 20.58 8.47
CA PRO A 290 12.00 21.18 9.55
C PRO A 290 10.48 21.15 9.29
N VAL A 291 10.06 21.29 8.03
CA VAL A 291 8.65 21.22 7.64
C VAL A 291 8.12 19.80 7.85
N PHE A 292 8.79 18.79 7.29
CA PHE A 292 8.33 17.40 7.43
C PHE A 292 8.41 16.89 8.87
N LEU A 293 9.42 17.31 9.64
CA LEU A 293 9.50 17.00 11.07
C LEU A 293 8.31 17.59 11.81
N THR A 294 7.98 18.87 11.58
CA THR A 294 6.83 19.53 12.21
C THR A 294 5.52 18.84 11.82
N LEU A 295 5.31 18.56 10.54
CA LEU A 295 4.11 17.87 10.06
C LEU A 295 4.02 16.42 10.59
N GLY A 296 5.16 15.75 10.79
CA GLY A 296 5.25 14.43 11.41
C GLY A 296 4.77 14.46 12.86
N VAL A 297 5.27 15.40 13.68
CA VAL A 297 4.80 15.60 15.07
C VAL A 297 3.30 15.91 15.11
N VAL A 298 2.84 16.83 14.25
CA VAL A 298 1.42 17.17 14.16
C VAL A 298 0.59 15.93 13.78
N GLY A 299 1.06 15.13 12.82
CA GLY A 299 0.41 13.87 12.43
C GLY A 299 0.30 12.86 13.57
N ILE A 300 1.35 12.71 14.39
CA ILE A 300 1.34 11.86 15.59
C ILE A 300 0.27 12.31 16.57
N VAL A 301 0.32 13.58 16.99
CA VAL A 301 -0.59 14.12 18.01
C VAL A 301 -2.03 14.12 17.51
N TYR A 302 -2.25 14.65 16.31
CA TYR A 302 -3.58 14.73 15.69
C TYR A 302 -4.17 13.34 15.46
N GLY A 303 -3.41 12.43 14.85
CA GLY A 303 -3.86 11.07 14.56
C GLY A 303 -4.24 10.31 15.83
N ALA A 304 -3.41 10.42 16.89
CA ALA A 304 -3.67 9.77 18.17
C ALA A 304 -4.93 10.33 18.85
N VAL A 305 -5.06 11.66 18.95
CA VAL A 305 -6.24 12.29 19.57
C VAL A 305 -7.51 11.91 18.81
N VAL A 306 -7.51 12.01 17.48
CA VAL A 306 -8.69 11.71 16.68
C VAL A 306 -9.04 10.22 16.73
N ALA A 307 -8.05 9.32 16.79
CA ALA A 307 -8.28 7.88 16.95
C ALA A 307 -9.07 7.56 18.24
N THR A 308 -8.76 8.20 19.37
CA THR A 308 -9.49 7.98 20.64
C THR A 308 -10.95 8.41 20.59
N MET A 309 -11.29 9.33 19.68
CA MET A 309 -12.65 9.83 19.49
C MET A 309 -13.46 8.99 18.48
N GLN A 310 -12.83 8.05 17.78
CA GLN A 310 -13.51 7.21 16.79
C GLN A 310 -14.34 6.11 17.47
N ARG A 311 -15.58 5.95 16.99
CA ARG A 311 -16.46 4.85 17.40
C ARG A 311 -16.42 3.66 16.44
N ASP A 312 -16.02 3.87 15.19
CA ASP A 312 -15.86 2.79 14.22
C ASP A 312 -14.46 2.19 14.34
N LEU A 313 -14.37 0.87 14.52
CA LEU A 313 -13.10 0.17 14.72
C LEU A 313 -12.15 0.30 13.52
N LYS A 314 -12.64 0.23 12.28
CA LYS A 314 -11.78 0.40 11.10
C LYS A 314 -11.26 1.83 11.01
N ARG A 315 -12.11 2.81 11.32
CA ARG A 315 -11.74 4.23 11.33
C ARG A 315 -10.75 4.55 12.45
N LEU A 316 -10.91 3.94 13.62
CA LEU A 316 -9.96 4.05 14.74
C LEU A 316 -8.57 3.56 14.31
N VAL A 317 -8.48 2.37 13.73
CA VAL A 317 -7.22 1.79 13.24
C VAL A 317 -6.62 2.63 12.10
N ALA A 318 -7.46 3.24 11.25
CA ALA A 318 -6.99 4.14 10.21
C ALA A 318 -6.35 5.42 10.79
N TYR A 319 -6.94 6.04 11.81
CA TYR A 319 -6.33 7.22 12.45
C TYR A 319 -5.10 6.89 13.30
N SER A 320 -5.05 5.72 13.94
CA SER A 320 -3.81 5.28 14.58
C SER A 320 -2.69 5.08 13.54
N SER A 321 -3.03 4.66 12.32
CA SER A 321 -2.07 4.57 11.21
C SER A 321 -1.49 5.93 10.81
N VAL A 322 -2.30 6.99 10.78
CA VAL A 322 -1.82 8.37 10.55
C VAL A 322 -0.75 8.74 11.59
N ALA A 323 -0.99 8.39 12.86
CA ALA A 323 -0.02 8.67 13.93
C ALA A 323 1.28 7.88 13.74
N HIS A 324 1.20 6.58 13.44
CA HIS A 324 2.39 5.75 13.20
C HIS A 324 3.20 6.18 11.97
N LEU A 325 2.54 6.65 10.91
CA LEU A 325 3.21 7.21 9.74
C LEU A 325 3.92 8.52 10.06
N GLY A 326 3.40 9.32 10.98
CA GLY A 326 4.11 10.50 11.50
C GLY A 326 5.45 10.16 12.16
N PHE A 327 5.56 9.03 12.87
CA PHE A 327 6.85 8.54 13.39
C PHE A 327 7.83 8.14 12.28
N ILE A 328 7.31 7.54 11.20
CA ILE A 328 8.15 7.18 10.05
C ILE A 328 8.68 8.44 9.38
N VAL A 329 7.84 9.45 9.16
CA VAL A 329 8.26 10.76 8.62
C VAL A 329 9.31 11.43 9.52
N LEU A 330 9.13 11.39 10.85
CA LEU A 330 10.12 11.92 11.79
C LEU A 330 11.48 11.23 11.67
N GLY A 331 11.49 9.90 11.60
CA GLY A 331 12.72 9.13 11.43
C GLY A 331 13.37 9.38 10.06
N THR A 332 12.57 9.46 8.99
CA THR A 332 13.09 9.73 7.64
C THR A 332 13.76 11.10 7.54
N PHE A 333 13.16 12.16 8.11
CA PHE A 333 13.67 13.53 8.02
C PHE A 333 14.53 13.97 9.22
N SER A 334 14.92 13.05 10.11
CA SER A 334 15.97 13.32 11.10
C SER A 334 17.37 13.32 10.49
N LEU A 335 17.50 12.77 9.27
CA LEU A 335 18.70 12.75 8.44
C LEU A 335 19.93 12.18 9.16
N ASN A 336 19.71 11.15 9.98
CA ASN A 336 20.75 10.35 10.62
C ASN A 336 20.42 8.87 10.54
N THR A 337 21.44 8.01 10.67
CA THR A 337 21.33 6.56 10.50
C THR A 337 20.26 5.96 11.39
N GLU A 338 20.27 6.28 12.69
CA GLU A 338 19.30 5.74 13.67
C GLU A 338 17.85 6.09 13.31
N GLY A 339 17.61 7.31 12.81
CA GLY A 339 16.29 7.72 12.37
C GLY A 339 15.84 7.00 11.10
N LEU A 340 16.73 6.82 10.13
CA LEU A 340 16.43 6.07 8.90
C LEU A 340 16.13 4.60 9.22
N GLU A 341 16.96 3.95 10.02
CA GLU A 341 16.75 2.57 10.47
C GLU A 341 15.47 2.43 11.29
N GLY A 342 15.23 3.35 12.22
CA GLY A 342 13.99 3.41 13.01
C GLY A 342 12.75 3.61 12.13
N SER A 343 12.85 4.44 11.08
CA SER A 343 11.76 4.63 10.13
C SER A 343 11.45 3.36 9.33
N LEU A 344 12.48 2.62 8.92
CA LEU A 344 12.36 1.34 8.22
C LEU A 344 11.77 0.25 9.11
N LEU A 345 12.28 0.14 10.33
CA LEU A 345 11.72 -0.78 11.33
C LEU A 345 10.24 -0.45 11.61
N GLN A 346 9.91 0.83 11.75
CA GLN A 346 8.53 1.26 11.99
C GLN A 346 7.62 1.00 10.78
N MET A 347 8.11 1.10 9.54
CA MET A 347 7.37 0.67 8.34
C MET A 347 6.98 -0.81 8.45
N VAL A 348 7.92 -1.69 8.79
CA VAL A 348 7.67 -3.13 8.94
C VAL A 348 6.72 -3.40 10.11
N ASN A 349 7.02 -2.85 11.29
CA ASN A 349 6.20 -3.01 12.50
C ASN A 349 4.77 -2.56 12.28
N HIS A 350 4.57 -1.38 11.69
CA HIS A 350 3.25 -0.87 11.36
C HIS A 350 2.55 -1.77 10.34
N GLY A 351 3.27 -2.27 9.33
CA GLY A 351 2.74 -3.20 8.33
C GLY A 351 2.17 -4.47 8.92
N VAL A 352 2.95 -5.15 9.76
CA VAL A 352 2.54 -6.40 10.41
C VAL A 352 1.42 -6.15 11.41
N SER A 353 1.62 -5.21 12.35
CA SER A 353 0.66 -4.97 13.44
C SER A 353 -0.70 -4.46 12.93
N THR A 354 -0.69 -3.53 11.98
CA THR A 354 -1.93 -2.92 11.47
C THR A 354 -2.65 -3.83 10.49
N GLY A 355 -1.90 -4.62 9.70
CA GLY A 355 -2.47 -5.71 8.91
C GLY A 355 -3.21 -6.71 9.80
N ALA A 356 -2.59 -7.16 10.90
CA ALA A 356 -3.23 -8.05 11.87
C ALA A 356 -4.46 -7.41 12.53
N LEU A 357 -4.40 -6.14 12.93
CA LEU A 357 -5.55 -5.41 13.48
C LEU A 357 -6.72 -5.33 12.50
N PHE A 358 -6.47 -5.05 11.21
CA PHE A 358 -7.54 -5.03 10.21
C PHE A 358 -8.15 -6.42 9.98
N LEU A 359 -7.37 -7.50 10.03
CA LEU A 359 -7.91 -8.87 10.02
C LEU A 359 -8.78 -9.15 11.24
N LEU A 360 -8.33 -8.79 12.45
CA LEU A 360 -9.10 -8.94 13.69
C LEU A 360 -10.43 -8.17 13.61
N VAL A 361 -10.40 -6.92 13.17
CA VAL A 361 -11.62 -6.11 12.97
C VAL A 361 -12.53 -6.73 11.91
N GLY A 362 -11.98 -7.31 10.85
CA GLY A 362 -12.72 -8.07 9.84
C GLY A 362 -13.45 -9.26 10.44
N MET A 363 -12.77 -10.10 11.22
CA MET A 363 -13.37 -11.25 11.90
C MET A 363 -14.46 -10.86 12.90
N ILE A 364 -14.27 -9.75 13.63
CA ILE A 364 -15.33 -9.20 14.50
C ILE A 364 -16.54 -8.79 13.66
N TYR A 365 -16.33 -8.10 12.54
CA TYR A 365 -17.41 -7.67 11.66
C TYR A 365 -18.17 -8.86 11.05
N GLU A 366 -17.50 -9.93 10.65
CA GLU A 366 -18.15 -11.13 10.13
C GLU A 366 -19.05 -11.82 11.17
N ARG A 367 -18.63 -11.86 12.44
CA ARG A 367 -19.41 -12.50 13.52
C ARG A 367 -20.51 -11.61 14.09
N CYS A 368 -20.27 -10.31 14.15
CA CYS A 368 -21.12 -9.36 14.86
C CYS A 368 -21.99 -8.52 13.92
N HIS A 369 -21.65 -8.44 12.64
CA HIS A 369 -22.22 -7.51 11.64
C HIS A 369 -22.22 -6.04 12.08
N THR A 370 -21.37 -5.67 13.04
CA THR A 370 -21.19 -4.30 13.53
C THR A 370 -19.71 -3.99 13.72
N ARG A 371 -19.35 -2.72 13.53
CA ARG A 371 -18.00 -2.16 13.72
C ARG A 371 -17.97 -1.11 14.83
N GLN A 372 -19.09 -0.88 15.51
CA GLN A 372 -19.24 0.17 16.51
C GLN A 372 -18.68 -0.30 17.87
N GLY A 373 -17.72 0.47 18.41
CA GLY A 373 -17.22 0.31 19.77
C GLY A 373 -18.20 0.83 20.82
N ARG A 374 -18.39 0.01 21.87
CA ARG A 374 -19.06 0.27 23.18
C ARG A 374 -19.84 1.60 23.33
N ARG A 375 -21.12 1.54 22.96
CA ARG A 375 -22.17 2.21 23.76
C ARG A 375 -23.43 1.36 23.97
N THR A 376 -23.55 0.23 23.27
CA THR A 376 -24.53 -0.83 23.53
C THR A 376 -23.79 -2.10 23.96
N GLY A 377 -23.76 -2.33 25.28
CA GLY A 377 -23.20 -3.48 26.02
C GLY A 377 -22.46 -4.59 25.25
N TRP A 378 -21.13 -4.62 25.38
CA TRP A 378 -20.41 -5.90 25.37
C TRP A 378 -20.34 -6.37 26.84
N PRO A 379 -21.00 -7.48 27.22
CA PRO A 379 -21.01 -7.91 28.61
C PRO A 379 -19.57 -8.22 29.09
N PRO A 380 -19.25 -7.92 30.36
CA PRO A 380 -17.91 -8.11 30.93
C PRO A 380 -17.48 -9.58 31.02
N GLU A 381 -18.37 -10.54 30.77
CA GLU A 381 -18.10 -11.99 30.81
C GLU A 381 -17.60 -12.58 29.47
N ALA A 382 -17.22 -11.78 28.48
CA ALA A 382 -16.52 -12.29 27.30
C ALA A 382 -15.04 -12.57 27.62
N GLY A 383 -14.82 -13.46 28.59
CA GLY A 383 -13.55 -14.15 28.74
C GLY A 383 -13.36 -15.11 27.57
N THR A 384 -12.20 -15.03 26.93
CA THR A 384 -11.57 -16.02 26.03
C THR A 384 -12.26 -16.43 24.72
N ASP A 385 -13.53 -16.10 24.48
CA ASP A 385 -14.19 -16.44 23.21
C ASP A 385 -14.78 -15.20 22.53
N LEU A 386 -14.44 -15.00 21.25
CA LEU A 386 -15.01 -13.97 20.35
C LEU A 386 -16.50 -14.26 20.05
N GLY A 387 -17.34 -14.26 21.09
CA GLY A 387 -18.76 -14.57 21.03
C GLY A 387 -19.62 -13.32 20.95
N CYS A 388 -20.08 -12.97 19.74
CA CYS A 388 -21.14 -11.99 19.58
C CYS A 388 -22.50 -12.64 19.86
N ARG A 389 -23.12 -12.31 20.99
CA ARG A 389 -24.52 -12.69 21.27
C ARG A 389 -25.45 -11.89 20.36
N ILE A 390 -25.85 -12.49 19.25
CA ILE A 390 -26.96 -12.03 18.42
C ILE A 390 -28.22 -12.09 19.30
N HIS A 391 -28.81 -10.94 19.61
CA HIS A 391 -30.19 -10.89 20.06
C HIS A 391 -31.06 -11.39 18.89
N ARG A 392 -31.39 -12.69 18.88
CA ARG A 392 -32.43 -13.25 18.01
C ARG A 392 -33.74 -12.54 18.32
N ARG A 393 -34.13 -11.55 17.51
CA ARG A 393 -35.54 -11.19 17.33
C ARG A 393 -36.18 -12.20 16.37
N HIS A 394 -36.29 -13.45 16.82
CA HIS A 394 -37.19 -14.44 16.23
C HIS A 394 -38.10 -14.96 17.35
N ALA A 395 -39.07 -14.15 17.74
CA ALA A 395 -40.18 -14.53 18.62
C ALA A 395 -41.31 -13.49 18.52
N LEU A 396 -41.83 -13.25 17.30
CA LEU A 396 -43.11 -12.55 17.08
C LEU A 396 -43.93 -13.18 15.95
N LEU A 397 -43.69 -14.46 15.61
CA LEU A 397 -44.50 -15.20 14.63
C LEU A 397 -45.42 -16.26 15.23
N ASP A 398 -45.60 -16.29 16.56
CA ASP A 398 -46.68 -17.05 17.19
C ASP A 398 -47.64 -16.10 17.90
N ARG A 399 -48.52 -15.47 17.11
CA ARG A 399 -49.83 -15.06 17.62
C ARG A 399 -50.87 -15.91 16.90
N PRO A 400 -51.70 -16.68 17.60
CA PRO A 400 -52.78 -17.41 16.96
C PRO A 400 -53.74 -16.40 16.31
N ALA A 401 -54.13 -16.69 15.07
CA ALA A 401 -55.09 -15.91 14.30
C ALA A 401 -56.38 -15.70 15.12
N ARG A 402 -56.76 -14.44 15.34
CA ARG A 402 -58.11 -14.12 15.81
C ARG A 402 -59.09 -14.41 14.68
N PRO A 403 -60.21 -15.12 14.94
CA PRO A 403 -61.23 -15.35 13.93
C PRO A 403 -61.91 -14.03 13.56
N LEU A 404 -62.07 -13.80 12.26
CA LEU A 404 -62.89 -12.74 11.69
C LEU A 404 -64.36 -13.01 12.02
N THR A 405 -64.93 -12.25 12.95
CA THR A 405 -66.38 -12.17 13.10
C THR A 405 -66.93 -11.25 12.02
N ALA A 406 -67.77 -11.81 11.17
CA ALA A 406 -68.53 -11.13 10.14
C ALA A 406 -69.39 -10.01 10.75
N SER A 407 -69.25 -8.80 10.22
CA SER A 407 -70.23 -7.72 10.38
C SER A 407 -71.24 -7.85 9.25
N SER A 408 -72.46 -8.26 9.60
CA SER A 408 -73.63 -8.21 8.73
C SER A 408 -74.13 -6.77 8.62
N ALA A 409 -74.41 -6.35 7.39
CA ALA A 409 -75.18 -5.16 7.09
C ALA A 409 -76.63 -5.29 7.61
N SER A 410 -77.17 -4.23 8.22
CA SER A 410 -78.55 -3.74 7.98
C SER A 410 -78.86 -2.49 8.82
N SER A 411 -79.64 -1.61 8.17
CA SER A 411 -80.29 -0.34 8.59
C SER A 411 -79.41 0.86 8.93
#